data_AF-A0A392SIV8-F1
#
_entry.id   AF-A0A392SIV8-F1
#
_cell.length_a   1.000
_cell.length_b   1.000
_cell.length_c   1.000
_cell.angle_alpha   90.00
_cell.angle_beta   90.00
_cell.angle_gamma   90.00
#
_symmetry.space_group_name_H-M   'P 1'
#
loop_
_entity.id
_entity.type
_entity.pdbx_description
1 polymer ?
#
loop_
_entity_poly.entity_id
_entity_poly.type
_entity_poly.pdbx_seq_one_letter_code
_entity_poly.pdbx_strand_id
1 'polypeptide(L)' 'MSRMGLKEKVVKTTNPLQTKYEEHFFCDGFPVISEADDEEVILNFLNQFKEETGFNVTRSMVPPAPNVDLYKP' A
#
# COMPACT_ATOMS: atom_id res chain seq x y z
N MET A 1 21.41 40.20 -27.22
CA MET A 1 21.47 38.76 -26.87
C MET A 1 20.08 38.35 -26.39
N SER A 2 19.36 37.50 -27.13
CA SER A 2 17.99 37.08 -26.74
C SER A 2 18.07 35.78 -25.93
N ARG A 3 17.51 35.77 -24.72
CA ARG A 3 17.44 34.57 -23.87
C ARG A 3 16.26 33.71 -24.36
N MET A 4 16.52 32.52 -24.88
CA MET A 4 15.46 31.55 -25.18
C MET A 4 14.84 31.07 -23.87
N GLY A 5 13.58 31.47 -23.61
CA GLY A 5 12.81 30.96 -22.49
C GLY A 5 12.32 29.55 -22.79
N LEU A 6 12.92 28.54 -22.16
CA LEU A 6 12.41 27.17 -22.17
C LEU A 6 11.04 27.17 -21.50
N LYS A 7 9.97 26.94 -22.27
CA LYS A 7 8.64 26.71 -21.73
C LYS A 7 8.54 25.25 -21.35
N GLU A 8 8.81 24.91 -20.10
CA GLU A 8 8.53 23.57 -19.55
C GLU A 8 7.01 23.34 -19.55
N LYS A 9 6.51 22.72 -20.61
CA LYS A 9 5.16 22.14 -20.57
C LYS A 9 5.28 20.84 -19.79
N VAL A 10 4.95 20.89 -18.50
CA VAL A 10 4.81 19.69 -17.67
C VAL A 10 3.68 18.85 -18.28
N VAL A 11 4.05 17.81 -19.03
CA VAL A 11 3.11 16.85 -19.62
C VAL A 11 2.67 15.93 -18.49
N LYS A 12 1.43 16.09 -18.03
CA LYS A 12 0.83 15.18 -17.06
C LYS A 12 0.60 13.83 -17.75
N THR A 13 1.17 12.77 -17.21
CA THR A 13 0.97 11.40 -17.70
C THR A 13 -0.51 11.05 -17.64
N THR A 14 -1.07 10.56 -18.74
CA THR A 14 -2.49 10.18 -18.87
C THR A 14 -2.87 8.96 -18.02
N ASN A 15 -1.89 8.13 -17.66
CA ASN A 15 -2.03 7.07 -16.68
C ASN A 15 -1.19 7.41 -15.44
N PRO A 16 -1.78 7.93 -14.36
CA PRO A 16 -1.06 8.00 -13.09
C PRO A 16 -0.59 6.59 -12.74
N LEU A 17 0.64 6.45 -12.23
CA LEU A 17 1.11 5.18 -11.69
C LEU A 17 0.11 4.77 -10.61
N GLN A 18 -0.61 3.68 -10.82
CA GLN A 18 -1.46 3.12 -9.77
C GLN A 18 -0.53 2.63 -8.68
N THR A 19 -0.50 3.33 -7.55
CA THR A 19 0.19 2.85 -6.36
C THR A 19 -0.45 1.52 -5.98
N LYS A 20 0.28 0.43 -6.18
CA LYS A 20 -0.17 -0.91 -5.83
C LYS A 20 -0.10 -1.03 -4.31
N TYR A 21 -1.19 -0.64 -3.65
CA TYR A 21 -1.33 -0.77 -2.19
C TYR A 21 -1.07 -2.21 -1.72
N GLU A 22 -1.37 -3.20 -2.56
CA GLU A 22 -1.04 -4.62 -2.37
C GLU A 22 0.43 -4.86 -2.01
N GLU A 23 1.38 -4.10 -2.57
CA GLU A 23 2.81 -4.26 -2.29
C GLU A 23 3.17 -3.91 -0.84
N HIS A 24 2.33 -3.14 -0.13
CA HIS A 24 2.55 -2.80 1.27
C HIS A 24 1.93 -3.81 2.24
N PHE A 25 0.97 -4.60 1.79
CA PHE A 25 0.35 -5.65 2.61
C PHE A 25 1.12 -6.96 2.54
N PHE A 26 2.01 -7.12 1.55
CA PHE A 26 2.78 -8.35 1.35
C PHE A 26 4.28 -8.08 1.32
N CYS A 27 5.03 -8.79 2.15
CA CYS A 27 6.49 -8.82 2.12
C CYS A 27 6.92 -10.22 1.68
N ASP A 28 7.67 -10.33 0.57
CA ASP A 28 8.11 -11.61 -0.01
C ASP A 28 6.98 -12.63 -0.26
N GLY A 29 5.77 -12.12 -0.55
CA GLY A 29 4.58 -12.95 -0.77
C GLY A 29 3.84 -13.36 0.50
N PHE A 30 4.29 -12.94 1.68
CA PHE A 30 3.62 -13.17 2.96
C PHE A 30 2.87 -11.93 3.43
N PRO A 31 1.63 -12.06 3.93
CA PRO A 31 0.89 -10.93 4.47
C PRO A 31 1.62 -10.38 5.70
N VAL A 32 1.89 -9.08 5.70
CA VAL A 32 2.49 -8.36 6.85
C VAL A 32 1.49 -8.28 8.01
N ILE A 33 0.20 -8.19 7.68
CA ILE A 33 -0.93 -8.23 8.60
C ILE A 33 -2.04 -9.08 7.97
N SER A 34 -2.83 -9.79 8.78
CA SER A 34 -3.93 -10.62 8.30
C SER A 34 -5.13 -10.57 9.25
N GLU A 35 -6.25 -11.15 8.84
CA GLU A 35 -7.42 -11.36 9.72
C GLU A 35 -7.14 -12.28 10.93
N ALA A 36 -5.99 -12.97 10.97
CA ALA A 36 -5.60 -13.78 12.12
C ALA A 36 -5.07 -12.94 13.30
N ASP A 37 -4.69 -11.69 13.04
CA ASP A 37 -4.16 -10.77 14.04
C ASP A 37 -5.29 -10.12 14.85
N ASP A 38 -4.97 -9.66 16.06
CA ASP A 38 -5.95 -8.97 16.91
C ASP A 38 -6.42 -7.66 16.27
N GLU A 39 -7.71 -7.34 16.41
CA GLU A 39 -8.30 -6.14 15.78
C GLU A 39 -7.58 -4.85 16.17
N GLU A 40 -7.04 -4.73 17.39
CA GLU A 40 -6.24 -3.57 17.81
C GLU A 40 -4.95 -3.43 16.98
N VAL A 41 -4.29 -4.55 16.68
CA VAL A 41 -3.06 -4.58 15.86
C VAL A 41 -3.40 -4.21 14.42
N ILE A 42 -4.48 -4.76 13.88
CA ILE A 42 -4.95 -4.45 12.52
C ILE A 42 -5.28 -2.96 12.39
N LEU A 43 -6.05 -2.41 13.32
CA LEU A 43 -6.42 -0.98 13.31
C LEU A 43 -5.20 -0.07 13.45
N ASN A 44 -4.26 -0.42 14.34
CA ASN A 44 -3.02 0.34 14.50
C ASN A 44 -2.19 0.35 13.20
N PHE A 45 -2.03 -0.79 12.55
CA PHE A 45 -1.35 -0.90 11.27
C PHE A 45 -2.01 -0.03 10.20
N LEU A 46 -3.34 -0.10 10.06
CA LEU A 46 -4.07 0.69 9.06
C LEU A 46 -3.96 2.20 9.31
N ASN A 47 -3.98 2.63 10.57
CA ASN A 47 -3.76 4.03 10.93
C ASN A 47 -2.36 4.49 10.57
N GLN A 48 -1.33 3.73 10.96
CA GLN A 48 0.06 4.04 10.62
C GLN A 48 0.28 4.05 9.10
N PHE A 49 -0.27 3.07 8.38
CA PHE A 49 -0.22 3.00 6.93
C PHE A 49 -0.79 4.26 6.26
N LYS A 50 -1.92 4.75 6.77
CA LYS A 50 -2.56 5.98 6.29
C LYS A 50 -1.72 7.21 6.57
N GLU A 51 -1.06 7.29 7.73
CA GLU A 51 -0.17 8.41 8.06
C GLU A 51 1.08 8.44 7.17
N GLU A 52 1.67 7.27 6.90
CA GLU A 52 2.91 7.16 6.12
C GLU A 52 2.67 7.36 4.61
N THR A 53 1.58 6.80 4.08
CA THR A 53 1.35 6.76 2.63
C THR A 53 0.30 7.76 2.15
N GLY A 54 -0.52 8.30 3.07
CA GLY A 54 -1.66 9.16 2.74
C GLY A 54 -2.85 8.42 2.12
N PHE A 55 -2.76 7.09 1.92
CA PHE A 55 -3.84 6.30 1.35
C PHE A 55 -4.80 5.81 2.44
N ASN A 56 -6.10 5.98 2.19
CA ASN A 56 -7.13 5.50 3.10
C ASN A 56 -7.46 4.04 2.78
N VAL A 57 -6.87 3.11 3.54
CA VAL A 57 -7.13 1.69 3.42
C VAL A 57 -8.16 1.23 4.46
N THR A 58 -9.14 0.43 4.02
CA THR A 58 -10.21 -0.11 4.87
C THR A 58 -9.90 -1.52 5.34
N ARG A 59 -10.52 -1.94 6.45
CA ARG A 59 -10.42 -3.31 7.01
C ARG A 59 -10.65 -4.42 5.98
N SER A 60 -11.52 -4.19 4.99
CA SER A 60 -11.83 -5.11 3.90
C SER A 60 -10.66 -5.41 2.96
N MET A 61 -9.60 -4.61 2.99
CA MET A 61 -8.38 -4.81 2.19
C MET A 61 -7.32 -5.62 2.96
N VAL A 62 -7.53 -5.90 4.24
CA VAL A 62 -6.62 -6.73 5.04
C VAL A 62 -6.73 -8.17 4.53
N PRO A 63 -5.60 -8.83 4.21
CA PRO A 63 -5.59 -10.21 3.76
C PRO A 63 -6.29 -11.16 4.75
N PRO A 64 -7.00 -12.19 4.25
CA PRO A 64 -7.61 -13.18 5.12
C PRO A 64 -6.54 -13.96 5.90
N ALA A 65 -6.96 -14.57 7.00
CA ALA A 65 -6.10 -15.44 7.80
C ALA A 65 -5.52 -16.55 6.90
N PRO A 66 -4.22 -16.88 7.03
CA PRO A 66 -3.63 -18.02 6.32
C PRO A 66 -4.43 -19.29 6.62
N ASN A 67 -4.85 -19.99 5.57
CA ASN A 67 -5.64 -21.23 5.69
C ASN A 67 -4.76 -22.48 5.86
N VAL A 68 -3.45 -22.36 5.66
CA VAL A 68 -2.48 -23.44 5.82
C VAL A 68 -1.69 -23.20 7.09
N ASP A 69 -1.83 -24.10 8.05
CA ASP A 69 -0.92 -24.21 9.17
C ASP A 69 0.38 -24.87 8.68
N LEU A 70 1.41 -24.05 8.44
CA LEU A 70 2.71 -24.49 7.93
C LEU A 70 3.52 -25.29 8.96
N TYR A 71 3.06 -25.35 10.21
CA TYR A 71 3.72 -26.06 11.32
C TYR A 71 2.99 -27.35 11.70
N LYS A 72 1.91 -27.69 10.97
CA LYS A 72 1.25 -28.98 11.10
C LYS A 72 2.10 -30.05 10.38
N PRO A 73 2.56 -31.11 11.08
CA PRO A 73 3.32 -32.19 10.47
C PRO A 73 2.48 -33.01 9.48
#